data_AF-A0A2H0LTQ5-F1
#
_entry.id   AF-A0A2H0LTQ5-F1
#
_cell.length_a   1.000
_cell.length_b   1.000
_cell.length_c   1.000
_cell.angle_alpha   90.00
_cell.angle_beta   90.00
_cell.angle_gamma   90.00
#
_symmetry.space_group_name_H-M   'P 1'
#
loop_
_entity.id
_entity.type
_entity.pdbx_description
1 polymer ?
#
loop_
_entity_poly.entity_id
_entity_poly.type
_entity_poly.pdbx_seq_one_letter_code
_entity_poly.pdbx_strand_id
1 'polypeptide(L)'
;MMVCGNSAHTKEIPRKILDYSAEYLEKLFDGLMDSNGTSKGYYYTVSERLAEQIVELGCKLGRNVFFRNRSPRVSIRKDGVKIHSSKSYEVSIYGNGRRWLNGAKFKKVNYSGKVWCPDVPGAHNLLVERNGRFIFCGNTKYGDGGVDILPIADLFKRQVRQLAKELKIPEEVIIKPPTAGLWYGQTDEGEMGITYNELDDILDRFCNHKKQVVDRKKVDKVIRMYKRSEHKRKGAEICHI
;
A
#
# COMPACT_ATOMS: atom_id res chain seq x y z
N MET A 1 32.14 22.31 29.31
CA MET A 1 32.28 21.61 28.01
C MET A 1 30.91 21.50 27.38
N MET A 2 30.66 22.20 26.27
CA MET A 2 29.42 22.07 25.52
C MET A 2 29.43 20.70 24.85
N VAL A 3 28.58 19.78 25.30
CA VAL A 3 28.56 18.41 24.79
C VAL A 3 27.99 18.44 23.37
N CYS A 4 28.82 18.17 22.37
CA CYS A 4 28.38 18.07 20.98
C CYS A 4 27.29 16.98 20.87
N GLY A 5 26.12 17.32 20.33
CA GLY A 5 25.08 16.34 19.98
C GLY A 5 23.77 16.40 20.79
N ASN A 6 23.58 17.31 21.74
CA ASN A 6 22.30 17.42 22.48
C ASN A 6 21.08 17.65 21.57
N SER A 7 21.24 18.30 20.42
CA SER A 7 20.18 18.52 19.42
C SER A 7 20.08 17.41 18.37
N ALA A 8 20.85 16.32 18.47
CA ALA A 8 20.85 15.27 17.46
C ALA A 8 19.50 14.54 17.37
N HIS A 9 18.76 14.45 18.48
CA HIS A 9 17.44 13.84 18.57
C HIS A 9 16.33 14.70 17.94
N THR A 10 16.58 16.00 17.76
CA THR A 10 15.59 16.96 17.25
C THR A 10 15.91 17.40 15.83
N LYS A 11 16.88 16.76 15.15
CA LYS A 11 17.18 17.05 13.75
C LYS A 11 15.95 16.76 12.89
N GLU A 12 15.69 17.63 11.93
CA GLU A 12 14.65 17.48 10.93
C GLU A 12 15.00 18.25 9.66
N ILE A 13 14.37 17.86 8.55
CA ILE A 13 14.36 18.58 7.29
C ILE A 13 13.18 19.56 7.34
N PRO A 14 13.38 20.88 7.13
CA PRO A 14 12.28 21.83 7.04
C PRO A 14 11.24 21.39 6.00
N ARG A 15 9.96 21.36 6.39
CA ARG A 15 8.90 20.72 5.59
C ARG A 15 8.84 21.22 4.14
N LYS A 16 8.95 22.53 3.95
CA LYS A 16 8.94 23.19 2.63
C LYS A 16 9.96 22.62 1.64
N ILE A 17 11.10 22.12 2.14
CA ILE A 17 12.17 21.59 1.29
C ILE A 17 11.75 20.26 0.67
N LEU A 18 10.98 19.44 1.39
CA LEU A 18 10.50 18.15 0.89
C LEU A 18 9.50 18.29 -0.27
N ASP A 19 8.96 19.49 -0.50
CA ASP A 19 7.99 19.77 -1.57
C ASP A 19 8.65 20.38 -2.81
N TYR A 20 10.00 20.48 -2.83
CA TYR A 20 10.74 20.94 -3.99
C TYR A 20 10.79 19.89 -5.12
N SER A 21 11.27 20.30 -6.30
CA SER A 21 11.40 19.40 -7.45
C SER A 21 12.37 18.26 -7.17
N ALA A 22 12.21 17.15 -7.89
CA ALA A 22 13.07 15.97 -7.75
C ALA A 22 14.57 16.29 -7.89
N GLU A 23 14.95 17.26 -8.74
CA GLU A 23 16.35 17.70 -8.88
C GLU A 23 16.93 18.27 -7.57
N TYR A 24 16.17 19.11 -6.87
CA TYR A 24 16.62 19.66 -5.58
C TYR A 24 16.59 18.61 -4.48
N LEU A 25 15.60 17.70 -4.52
CA LEU A 25 15.52 16.59 -3.58
C LEU A 25 16.70 15.62 -3.76
N GLU A 26 17.19 15.40 -4.97
CA GLU A 26 18.39 14.60 -5.22
C GLU A 26 19.64 15.26 -4.61
N LYS A 27 19.82 16.58 -4.78
CA LYS A 27 20.94 17.31 -4.16
C LYS A 27 20.89 17.26 -2.62
N LEU A 28 19.69 17.39 -2.05
CA LEU A 28 19.49 17.23 -0.61
C LEU A 28 19.84 15.80 -0.17
N PHE A 29 19.39 14.81 -0.92
CA PHE A 29 19.66 13.40 -0.66
C PHE A 29 21.16 13.13 -0.65
N ASP A 30 21.90 13.59 -1.67
CA ASP A 30 23.35 13.42 -1.76
C ASP A 30 24.06 14.06 -0.57
N GLY A 31 23.72 15.30 -0.22
CA GLY A 31 24.31 15.98 0.95
C GLY A 31 24.02 15.27 2.28
N LEU A 32 22.82 14.70 2.45
CA LEU A 32 22.50 13.87 3.61
C LEU A 32 23.34 12.59 3.64
N MET A 33 23.47 11.92 2.49
CA MET A 33 24.24 10.69 2.37
C MET A 33 25.74 10.91 2.59
N ASP A 34 26.29 12.03 2.15
CA ASP A 34 27.69 12.40 2.40
C ASP A 34 27.96 12.71 3.88
N SER A 35 26.97 13.24 4.60
CA SER A 35 27.11 13.55 6.03
C SER A 35 27.05 12.29 6.90
N ASN A 36 25.93 11.56 6.83
CA ASN A 36 25.58 10.50 7.78
C ASN A 36 25.21 9.18 7.10
N GLY A 37 25.26 9.16 5.76
CA GLY A 37 25.05 7.98 4.96
C GLY A 37 26.29 7.12 4.85
N THR A 38 26.15 6.03 4.13
CA THR A 38 27.22 5.10 3.79
C THR A 38 27.19 4.86 2.30
N SER A 39 28.33 4.49 1.72
CA SER A 39 28.44 4.11 0.30
C SER A 39 27.56 2.93 -0.11
N LYS A 40 27.02 2.18 0.87
CA LYS A 40 26.10 1.05 0.65
C LYS A 40 24.62 1.44 0.70
N GLY A 41 24.30 2.73 0.86
CA GLY A 41 22.93 3.23 0.87
C GLY A 41 22.25 3.18 2.25
N TYR A 42 23.00 3.01 3.34
CA TYR A 42 22.44 3.12 4.70
C TYR A 42 22.61 4.52 5.25
N TYR A 43 21.57 5.06 5.87
CA TYR A 43 21.58 6.29 6.64
C TYR A 43 21.26 6.01 8.11
N TYR A 44 22.02 6.64 9.01
CA TYR A 44 21.88 6.45 10.46
C TYR A 44 21.58 7.76 11.18
N THR A 45 20.59 7.73 12.07
CA THR A 45 20.25 8.88 12.92
C THR A 45 19.65 8.45 14.25
N VAL A 46 19.72 9.33 15.24
CA VAL A 46 19.05 9.20 16.54
C VAL A 46 17.76 10.03 16.62
N SER A 47 17.46 10.83 15.58
CA SER A 47 16.19 11.53 15.39
C SER A 47 15.24 10.63 14.61
N GLU A 48 14.13 10.26 15.24
CA GLU A 48 13.03 9.53 14.61
C GLU A 48 12.43 10.33 13.45
N ARG A 49 12.20 11.63 13.69
CA ARG A 49 11.61 12.54 12.72
C ARG A 49 12.45 12.65 11.45
N LEU A 50 13.77 12.79 11.59
CA LEU A 50 14.67 12.82 10.45
C LEU A 50 14.66 11.50 9.69
N ALA A 51 14.59 10.36 10.41
CA ALA A 51 14.53 9.05 9.76
C ALA A 51 13.27 8.90 8.91
N GLU A 52 12.10 9.30 9.43
CA GLU A 52 10.84 9.32 8.68
C GLU A 52 10.91 10.23 7.44
N GLN A 53 11.51 11.41 7.57
CA GLN A 53 11.64 12.35 6.46
C GLN A 53 12.60 11.85 5.37
N ILE A 54 13.62 11.08 5.74
CA ILE A 54 14.53 10.43 4.80
C ILE A 54 13.83 9.28 4.06
N VAL A 55 12.94 8.55 4.74
CA VAL A 55 12.04 7.60 4.07
C VAL A 55 11.17 8.31 3.04
N GLU A 56 10.50 9.40 3.42
CA GLU A 56 9.68 10.19 2.50
C GLU A 56 10.48 10.70 1.31
N LEU A 57 11.68 11.25 1.55
CA LEU A 57 12.60 11.71 0.52
C LEU A 57 12.95 10.58 -0.46
N GLY A 58 13.32 9.40 0.05
CA GLY A 58 13.61 8.24 -0.78
C GLY A 58 12.41 7.80 -1.62
N CYS A 59 11.19 7.79 -1.04
CA CYS A 59 9.97 7.49 -1.79
C CYS A 59 9.67 8.52 -2.89
N LYS A 60 9.83 9.83 -2.60
CA LYS A 60 9.62 10.92 -3.57
C LYS A 60 10.61 10.84 -4.74
N LEU A 61 11.83 10.34 -4.49
CA LEU A 61 12.84 10.07 -5.51
C LEU A 61 12.66 8.73 -6.25
N GLY A 62 11.59 7.98 -5.96
CA GLY A 62 11.31 6.69 -6.60
C GLY A 62 12.23 5.56 -6.16
N ARG A 63 12.95 5.72 -5.04
CA ARG A 63 13.93 4.76 -4.52
C ARG A 63 13.25 3.72 -3.63
N ASN A 64 13.87 2.54 -3.54
CA ASN A 64 13.41 1.51 -2.60
C ASN A 64 13.93 1.83 -1.19
N VAL A 65 13.01 1.98 -0.24
CA VAL A 65 13.35 2.34 1.14
C VAL A 65 13.00 1.22 2.13
N PHE A 66 13.86 1.03 3.12
CA PHE A 66 13.64 0.13 4.24
C PHE A 66 13.99 0.82 5.56
N PHE A 67 13.04 0.89 6.48
CA PHE A 67 13.20 1.50 7.79
C PHE A 67 13.36 0.45 8.88
N ARG A 68 14.29 0.68 9.82
CA ARG A 68 14.52 -0.21 10.95
C ARG A 68 14.84 0.55 12.24
N ASN A 69 14.12 0.20 13.30
CA ASN A 69 14.47 0.55 14.67
C ASN A 69 15.65 -0.28 15.16
N ARG A 70 16.68 0.38 15.70
CA ARG A 70 17.87 -0.27 16.26
C ARG A 70 17.94 -0.04 17.76
N SER A 71 17.91 -1.13 18.51
CA SER A 71 18.10 -1.10 19.95
C SER A 71 19.53 -0.70 20.32
N PRO A 72 19.73 -0.05 21.48
CA PRO A 72 21.05 0.19 22.07
C PRO A 72 21.91 -1.07 22.05
N ARG A 73 23.20 -0.92 21.72
CA ARG A 73 24.16 -2.03 21.74
C ARG A 73 25.50 -1.57 22.30
N VAL A 74 26.24 -2.51 22.86
CA VAL A 74 27.63 -2.31 23.24
C VAL A 74 28.51 -2.96 22.19
N SER A 75 29.40 -2.18 21.58
CA SER A 75 30.41 -2.70 20.65
C SER A 75 31.78 -2.48 21.24
N ILE A 76 32.65 -3.49 21.14
CA ILE A 76 34.03 -3.42 21.62
C ILE A 76 34.92 -3.15 20.41
N ARG A 77 35.69 -2.06 20.45
CA ARG A 77 36.72 -1.79 19.43
C ARG A 77 37.91 -2.74 19.59
N LYS A 78 38.75 -2.84 18.56
CA LYS A 78 39.93 -3.71 18.56
C LYS A 78 40.93 -3.38 19.69
N ASP A 79 40.91 -2.16 20.18
CA ASP A 79 41.71 -1.65 21.31
C ASP A 79 41.09 -1.93 22.68
N GLY A 80 39.95 -2.65 22.75
CA GLY A 80 39.25 -2.99 23.99
C GLY A 80 38.25 -1.93 24.47
N VAL A 81 38.16 -0.77 23.82
CA VAL A 81 37.23 0.30 24.23
C VAL A 81 35.78 -0.12 23.97
N LYS A 82 34.94 -0.07 25.01
CA LYS A 82 33.51 -0.31 24.92
C LYS A 82 32.79 0.96 24.47
N ILE A 83 32.06 0.87 23.36
CA ILE A 83 31.19 1.92 22.84
C ILE A 83 29.75 1.53 23.10
N HIS A 84 29.06 2.38 23.85
CA HIS A 84 27.63 2.24 24.14
C HIS A 84 26.85 3.09 23.15
N SER A 85 26.06 2.46 22.28
CA SER A 85 25.16 3.19 21.39
C SER A 85 23.80 3.38 22.06
N SER A 86 23.18 4.54 21.83
CA SER A 86 21.78 4.80 22.16
C SER A 86 20.85 4.11 21.15
N LYS A 87 19.52 4.25 21.37
CA LYS A 87 18.50 3.88 20.38
C LYS A 87 18.74 4.71 19.13
N SER A 88 18.72 4.07 17.97
CA SER A 88 18.92 4.74 16.69
C SER A 88 18.00 4.15 15.63
N TYR A 89 17.96 4.84 14.49
CA TYR A 89 17.16 4.52 13.34
C TYR A 89 18.08 4.29 12.15
N GLU A 90 17.79 3.25 11.37
CA GLU A 90 18.48 2.93 10.13
C GLU A 90 17.49 3.01 8.98
N VAL A 91 17.83 3.78 7.96
CA VAL A 91 17.10 3.84 6.69
C VAL A 91 18.02 3.29 5.61
N SER A 92 17.60 2.21 4.96
CA SER A 92 18.30 1.64 3.81
C SER A 92 17.62 2.13 2.53
N ILE A 93 18.40 2.69 1.61
CA ILE A 93 17.89 3.34 0.41
C ILE A 93 18.67 2.77 -0.77
N TYR A 94 17.97 2.06 -1.63
CA TYR A 94 18.54 1.37 -2.79
C TYR A 94 18.00 1.97 -4.08
N GLY A 95 18.83 2.00 -5.12
CA GLY A 95 18.48 2.57 -6.43
C GLY A 95 17.30 1.89 -7.13
N ASN A 96 16.95 2.42 -8.32
CA ASN A 96 15.78 2.08 -9.15
C ASN A 96 15.74 0.65 -9.71
N GLY A 97 16.47 -0.29 -9.12
CA GLY A 97 16.33 -1.69 -9.44
C GLY A 97 14.94 -2.17 -9.05
N ARG A 98 14.17 -2.67 -10.01
CA ARG A 98 12.95 -3.47 -9.76
C ARG A 98 13.36 -4.73 -9.02
N ARG A 99 13.57 -4.65 -7.71
CA ARG A 99 13.53 -5.85 -6.87
C ARG A 99 12.08 -6.24 -6.78
N TRP A 100 11.68 -7.14 -7.67
CA TRP A 100 10.49 -7.94 -7.45
C TRP A 100 10.53 -8.46 -6.02
N LEU A 101 9.39 -8.38 -5.33
CA LEU A 101 9.22 -9.12 -4.09
C LEU A 101 9.55 -10.57 -4.44
N ASN A 102 10.71 -11.07 -4.01
CA ASN A 102 10.99 -12.49 -4.14
C ASN A 102 9.87 -13.20 -3.40
N GLY A 103 9.02 -13.88 -4.17
CA GLY A 103 7.97 -14.72 -3.64
C GLY A 103 8.56 -15.68 -2.61
N ALA A 104 7.74 -16.04 -1.63
CA ALA A 104 8.00 -17.05 -0.61
C ALA A 104 8.91 -16.65 0.56
N LYS A 105 8.38 -15.80 1.46
CA LYS A 105 8.46 -16.03 2.92
C LYS A 105 7.12 -15.60 3.55
N PHE A 106 6.13 -16.49 3.55
CA PHE A 106 4.87 -16.23 4.24
C PHE A 106 5.02 -16.62 5.72
N LYS A 107 4.50 -15.78 6.61
CA LYS A 107 4.37 -16.11 8.03
C LYS A 107 2.91 -15.89 8.40
N LYS A 108 2.22 -16.97 8.78
CA LYS A 108 0.88 -16.85 9.37
C LYS A 108 1.05 -16.31 10.79
N VAL A 109 0.35 -15.21 11.09
CA VAL A 109 0.37 -14.58 12.40
C VAL A 109 -1.07 -14.43 12.86
N ASN A 110 -1.39 -14.85 14.07
CA ASN A 110 -2.69 -14.57 14.67
C ASN A 110 -2.73 -13.08 15.03
N TYR A 111 -3.61 -12.33 14.39
CA TYR A 111 -3.77 -10.89 14.58
C TYR A 111 -5.06 -10.62 15.35
N SER A 112 -4.95 -9.96 16.49
CA SER A 112 -6.08 -9.56 17.36
C SER A 112 -6.28 -8.05 17.43
N GLY A 113 -5.57 -7.29 16.61
CA GLY A 113 -5.69 -5.83 16.54
C GLY A 113 -6.90 -5.36 15.73
N LYS A 114 -7.15 -4.05 15.76
CA LYS A 114 -8.17 -3.41 14.91
C LYS A 114 -7.69 -3.36 13.46
N VAL A 115 -8.53 -3.82 12.53
CA VAL A 115 -8.33 -3.64 11.09
C VAL A 115 -8.96 -2.31 10.68
N TRP A 116 -8.19 -1.44 10.04
CA TRP A 116 -8.62 -0.13 9.57
C TRP A 116 -8.76 -0.13 8.04
N CYS A 117 -9.83 0.51 7.55
CA CYS A 117 -10.02 0.81 6.12
C CYS A 117 -10.02 2.34 5.95
N PRO A 118 -8.86 2.96 5.69
CA PRO A 118 -8.74 4.41 5.61
C PRO A 118 -9.32 4.94 4.28
N ASP A 119 -10.09 6.02 4.36
CA ASP A 119 -10.53 6.83 3.22
C ASP A 119 -9.60 8.05 3.08
N VAL A 120 -9.25 8.43 1.85
CA VAL A 120 -8.32 9.55 1.60
C VAL A 120 -9.00 10.58 0.69
N PRO A 121 -9.22 11.81 1.18
CA PRO A 121 -9.81 12.87 0.37
C PRO A 121 -9.04 13.12 -0.93
N GLY A 122 -9.73 13.38 -2.04
CA GLY A 122 -9.09 13.83 -3.28
C GLY A 122 -8.40 12.76 -4.13
N ALA A 123 -8.75 11.47 -3.97
CA ALA A 123 -8.21 10.35 -4.77
C ALA A 123 -6.67 10.19 -4.65
N HIS A 124 -6.12 10.52 -3.48
CA HIS A 124 -4.70 10.33 -3.22
C HIS A 124 -4.35 8.84 -3.01
N ASN A 125 -3.17 8.44 -3.50
CA ASN A 125 -2.63 7.10 -3.24
C ASN A 125 -2.19 6.99 -1.77
N LEU A 126 -2.45 5.83 -1.16
CA LEU A 126 -1.93 5.48 0.16
C LEU A 126 -0.54 4.87 0.04
N LEU A 127 0.45 5.46 0.72
CA LEU A 127 1.73 4.83 0.98
C LEU A 127 1.68 4.16 2.36
N VAL A 128 1.83 2.84 2.39
CA VAL A 128 1.68 2.03 3.61
C VAL A 128 3.02 1.40 4.00
N GLU A 129 3.37 1.49 5.28
CA GLU A 129 4.53 0.81 5.87
C GLU A 129 4.15 -0.61 6.32
N ARG A 130 4.96 -1.61 5.96
CA ARG A 130 4.83 -3.02 6.33
C ARG A 130 6.18 -3.58 6.74
N ASN A 131 6.41 -3.69 8.05
CA ASN A 131 7.66 -4.22 8.63
C ASN A 131 8.91 -3.48 8.09
N GLY A 132 8.84 -2.16 8.01
CA GLY A 132 9.88 -1.28 7.50
C GLY A 132 9.85 -1.04 5.99
N ARG A 133 8.97 -1.69 5.22
CA ARG A 133 8.86 -1.51 3.75
C ARG A 133 7.66 -0.65 3.38
N PHE A 134 7.82 0.22 2.39
CA PHE A 134 6.78 1.16 1.98
C PHE A 134 6.21 0.78 0.60
N ILE A 135 4.88 0.71 0.47
CA ILE A 135 4.18 0.23 -0.73
C ILE A 135 2.95 1.10 -1.00
N PHE A 136 2.65 1.41 -2.27
CA PHE A 136 1.41 2.07 -2.68
C PHE A 136 0.25 1.06 -2.85
N CYS A 137 -0.98 1.39 -2.44
CA CYS A 137 -2.14 0.47 -2.43
C CYS A 137 -3.39 1.02 -3.18
N GLY A 138 -4.12 0.20 -3.98
CA GLY A 138 -5.47 0.50 -4.55
C GLY A 138 -6.03 -0.37 -5.71
N ASN A 139 -7.38 -0.46 -5.82
CA ASN A 139 -8.36 -0.68 -6.94
C ASN A 139 -8.02 -0.82 -8.46
N THR A 140 -6.77 -0.94 -8.89
CA THR A 140 -6.34 -0.70 -10.27
C THR A 140 -5.97 -2.01 -11.00
N LYS A 141 -5.98 -2.07 -12.36
CA LYS A 141 -5.34 -3.21 -13.07
C LYS A 141 -3.88 -3.28 -12.62
N TYR A 142 -3.46 -4.42 -12.07
CA TYR A 142 -2.18 -4.60 -11.34
C TYR A 142 -2.06 -3.91 -9.97
N GLY A 143 -3.14 -3.38 -9.45
CA GLY A 143 -3.31 -2.88 -8.09
C GLY A 143 -3.94 -3.97 -7.21
N ASP A 144 -5.15 -3.74 -6.71
CA ASP A 144 -5.93 -4.69 -5.92
C ASP A 144 -6.17 -6.05 -6.59
N GLY A 145 -6.36 -6.05 -7.92
CA GLY A 145 -6.58 -7.28 -8.68
C GLY A 145 -5.28 -8.06 -8.91
N GLY A 146 -4.12 -7.49 -8.57
CA GLY A 146 -2.81 -8.12 -8.66
C GLY A 146 -2.49 -8.98 -7.44
N VAL A 147 -3.19 -10.10 -7.28
CA VAL A 147 -3.05 -11.01 -6.12
C VAL A 147 -2.70 -12.43 -6.54
N ASP A 148 -2.12 -13.20 -5.61
CA ASP A 148 -1.79 -14.61 -5.82
C ASP A 148 -3.02 -15.53 -5.74
N ILE A 149 -3.98 -15.20 -4.88
CA ILE A 149 -5.20 -16.00 -4.66
C ILE A 149 -6.41 -15.09 -4.47
N LEU A 150 -7.56 -15.54 -4.98
CA LEU A 150 -8.85 -14.87 -4.89
C LEU A 150 -9.87 -15.78 -4.16
N PRO A 151 -9.91 -15.77 -2.82
CA PRO A 151 -10.67 -16.75 -2.02
C PRO A 151 -12.18 -16.59 -2.10
N ILE A 152 -12.68 -15.51 -2.68
CA ILE A 152 -14.11 -15.18 -2.78
C ILE A 152 -14.51 -14.70 -4.19
N ALA A 153 -13.66 -14.91 -5.21
CA ALA A 153 -13.94 -14.39 -6.55
C ALA A 153 -15.05 -15.15 -7.30
N ASP A 154 -15.41 -16.34 -6.83
CA ASP A 154 -16.53 -17.14 -7.32
C ASP A 154 -17.86 -16.80 -6.61
N LEU A 155 -17.84 -15.89 -5.63
CA LEU A 155 -19.03 -15.49 -4.87
C LEU A 155 -19.65 -14.21 -5.42
N PHE A 156 -20.97 -14.24 -5.58
CA PHE A 156 -21.80 -13.05 -5.78
C PHE A 156 -21.82 -12.16 -4.53
N LYS A 157 -22.16 -10.87 -4.67
CA LYS A 157 -22.15 -9.94 -3.54
C LYS A 157 -23.12 -10.38 -2.42
N ARG A 158 -24.27 -10.94 -2.78
CA ARG A 158 -25.24 -11.55 -1.84
C ARG A 158 -24.61 -12.70 -1.05
N GLN A 159 -23.79 -13.53 -1.69
CA GLN A 159 -23.10 -14.66 -1.04
C GLN A 159 -21.95 -14.16 -0.15
N VAL A 160 -21.22 -13.12 -0.57
CA VAL A 160 -20.20 -12.47 0.27
C VAL A 160 -20.84 -11.91 1.54
N ARG A 161 -22.01 -11.25 1.44
CA ARG A 161 -22.77 -10.77 2.60
C ARG A 161 -23.24 -11.92 3.50
N GLN A 162 -23.72 -13.02 2.91
CA GLN A 162 -24.11 -14.20 3.68
C GLN A 162 -22.92 -14.81 4.43
N LEU A 163 -21.79 -15.00 3.75
CA LEU A 163 -20.56 -15.49 4.36
C LEU A 163 -20.08 -14.58 5.49
N ALA A 164 -20.16 -13.26 5.32
CA ALA A 164 -19.80 -12.30 6.37
C ALA A 164 -20.68 -12.45 7.63
N LYS A 165 -21.98 -12.74 7.47
CA LYS A 165 -22.89 -13.04 8.60
C LYS A 165 -22.48 -14.31 9.33
N GLU A 166 -22.20 -15.39 8.60
CA GLU A 166 -21.73 -16.65 9.19
C GLU A 166 -20.40 -16.49 9.95
N LEU A 167 -19.51 -15.64 9.42
CA LEU A 167 -18.24 -15.28 10.06
C LEU A 167 -18.37 -14.26 11.19
N LYS A 168 -19.60 -13.82 11.51
CA LYS A 168 -19.90 -12.85 12.59
C LYS A 168 -19.16 -11.51 12.41
N ILE A 169 -19.02 -11.06 11.17
CA ILE A 169 -18.55 -9.71 10.88
C ILE A 169 -19.58 -8.69 11.40
N PRO A 170 -19.17 -7.54 11.96
CA PRO A 170 -20.10 -6.54 12.48
C PRO A 170 -21.14 -6.11 11.43
N GLU A 171 -22.41 -6.02 11.82
CA GLU A 171 -23.52 -5.70 10.91
C GLU A 171 -23.31 -4.37 10.19
N GLU A 172 -22.75 -3.37 10.88
CA GLU A 172 -22.39 -2.06 10.31
C GLU A 172 -21.45 -2.16 9.09
N VAL A 173 -20.58 -3.18 9.04
CA VAL A 173 -19.70 -3.43 7.88
C VAL A 173 -20.47 -4.10 6.74
N ILE A 174 -21.40 -5.01 7.08
CA ILE A 174 -22.19 -5.78 6.11
C ILE A 174 -23.20 -4.90 5.38
N ILE A 175 -23.87 -4.00 6.11
CA ILE A 175 -24.92 -3.12 5.56
C ILE A 175 -24.37 -1.84 4.95
N LYS A 176 -23.11 -1.49 5.22
CA LYS A 176 -22.49 -0.30 4.64
C LYS A 176 -22.67 -0.30 3.11
N PRO A 177 -23.14 0.81 2.51
CA PRO A 177 -23.19 0.94 1.05
C PRO A 177 -21.82 0.61 0.45
N PRO A 178 -21.74 -0.34 -0.50
CA PRO A 178 -20.47 -0.66 -1.14
C PRO A 178 -19.92 0.56 -1.88
N THR A 179 -18.63 0.80 -1.68
CA THR A 179 -17.90 1.94 -2.22
C THR A 179 -16.47 1.51 -2.49
N ALA A 180 -15.93 1.95 -3.63
CA ALA A 180 -14.52 1.86 -3.95
C ALA A 180 -13.68 2.94 -3.23
N GLY A 181 -14.34 3.93 -2.61
CA GLY A 181 -13.67 5.03 -1.89
C GLY A 181 -12.89 5.96 -2.80
N LEU A 182 -13.28 6.09 -4.08
CA LEU A 182 -12.54 6.90 -5.05
C LEU A 182 -12.87 8.41 -4.94
N TRP A 183 -14.08 8.76 -4.50
CA TRP A 183 -14.46 10.14 -4.16
C TRP A 183 -15.58 10.18 -3.12
N TYR A 184 -15.75 11.34 -2.48
CA TYR A 184 -16.77 11.53 -1.46
C TYR A 184 -18.18 11.28 -2.02
N GLY A 185 -18.96 10.48 -1.29
CA GLY A 185 -20.32 10.09 -1.69
C GLY A 185 -20.39 9.07 -2.82
N GLN A 186 -19.25 8.56 -3.32
CA GLN A 186 -19.25 7.47 -4.29
C GLN A 186 -19.87 6.22 -3.69
N THR A 187 -20.78 5.60 -4.44
CA THR A 187 -21.28 4.25 -4.18
C THR A 187 -21.20 3.46 -5.47
N ASP A 188 -20.86 2.18 -5.35
CA ASP A 188 -20.70 1.31 -6.52
C ASP A 188 -22.05 1.19 -7.26
N GLU A 189 -23.15 1.07 -6.53
CA GLU A 189 -24.50 1.01 -7.10
C GLU A 189 -24.90 2.34 -7.77
N GLY A 190 -24.49 3.49 -7.21
CA GLY A 190 -24.72 4.81 -7.79
C GLY A 190 -23.98 5.01 -9.11
N GLU A 191 -22.72 4.61 -9.18
CA GLU A 191 -21.92 4.68 -10.40
C GLU A 191 -22.41 3.71 -11.49
N MET A 192 -22.64 2.46 -11.09
CA MET A 192 -23.11 1.45 -12.02
C MET A 192 -24.57 1.67 -12.40
N GLY A 193 -25.33 2.49 -11.66
CA GLY A 193 -26.77 2.71 -11.86
C GLY A 193 -27.58 1.41 -11.81
N ILE A 194 -27.11 0.44 -11.04
CA ILE A 194 -27.71 -0.88 -10.83
C ILE A 194 -27.34 -1.38 -9.43
N THR A 195 -28.30 -1.98 -8.74
CA THR A 195 -28.05 -2.54 -7.41
C THR A 195 -27.28 -3.85 -7.51
N TYR A 196 -26.58 -4.24 -6.46
CA TYR A 196 -25.90 -5.54 -6.40
C TYR A 196 -26.87 -6.72 -6.46
N ASN A 197 -28.09 -6.57 -5.93
CA ASN A 197 -29.11 -7.61 -6.03
C ASN A 197 -29.51 -7.85 -7.49
N GLU A 198 -29.73 -6.77 -8.25
CA GLU A 198 -30.03 -6.86 -9.68
C GLU A 198 -28.83 -7.38 -10.48
N LEU A 199 -27.62 -6.89 -10.18
CA LEU A 199 -26.39 -7.33 -10.83
C LEU A 199 -26.15 -8.83 -10.61
N ASP A 200 -26.25 -9.30 -9.36
CA ASP A 200 -26.07 -10.70 -9.00
C ASP A 200 -27.13 -11.59 -9.69
N ASP A 201 -28.40 -11.18 -9.74
CA ASP A 201 -29.45 -11.94 -10.44
C ASP A 201 -29.19 -12.02 -11.96
N ILE A 202 -28.78 -10.91 -12.58
CA ILE A 202 -28.43 -10.89 -14.01
C ILE A 202 -27.28 -11.85 -14.29
N LEU A 203 -26.20 -11.77 -13.51
CA LEU A 203 -25.01 -12.60 -13.69
C LEU A 203 -25.30 -14.06 -13.41
N ASP A 204 -26.02 -14.38 -12.33
CA ASP A 204 -26.42 -15.75 -11.99
C ASP A 204 -27.25 -16.38 -13.12
N ARG A 205 -28.22 -15.65 -13.67
CA ARG A 205 -29.02 -16.12 -14.81
C ARG A 205 -28.20 -16.24 -16.08
N PHE A 206 -27.29 -15.30 -16.33
CA PHE A 206 -26.41 -15.33 -17.50
C PHE A 206 -25.47 -16.53 -17.47
N CYS A 207 -24.82 -16.79 -16.34
CA CYS A 207 -23.91 -17.92 -16.15
C CYS A 207 -24.64 -19.28 -16.19
N ASN A 208 -25.87 -19.35 -15.70
CA ASN A 208 -26.67 -20.59 -15.68
C ASN A 208 -27.62 -20.73 -16.88
N HIS A 209 -27.47 -19.92 -17.94
CA HIS A 209 -28.33 -19.94 -19.14
C HIS A 209 -29.84 -19.83 -18.86
N LYS A 210 -30.22 -19.11 -17.81
CA LYS A 210 -31.62 -18.88 -17.42
C LYS A 210 -32.18 -17.64 -18.12
N LYS A 211 -33.51 -17.61 -18.32
CA LYS A 211 -34.21 -16.44 -18.83
C LYS A 211 -34.04 -15.24 -17.88
N GLN A 212 -33.70 -14.08 -18.44
CA GLN A 212 -33.61 -12.82 -17.71
C GLN A 212 -35.01 -12.29 -17.34
N VAL A 213 -35.14 -11.70 -16.16
CA VAL A 213 -36.42 -11.19 -15.61
C VAL A 213 -36.42 -9.69 -15.35
N VAL A 214 -35.26 -9.06 -15.44
CA VAL A 214 -35.07 -7.61 -15.28
C VAL A 214 -35.08 -6.89 -16.63
N ASP A 215 -35.20 -5.56 -16.58
CA ASP A 215 -35.21 -4.70 -17.76
C ASP A 215 -34.03 -5.01 -18.71
N ARG A 216 -34.36 -5.22 -19.98
CA ARG A 216 -33.39 -5.52 -21.04
C ARG A 216 -32.26 -4.50 -21.12
N LYS A 217 -32.52 -3.22 -20.89
CA LYS A 217 -31.49 -2.16 -20.86
C LYS A 217 -30.45 -2.40 -19.77
N LYS A 218 -30.88 -2.86 -18.58
CA LYS A 218 -29.96 -3.20 -17.48
C LYS A 218 -29.15 -4.44 -17.82
N VAL A 219 -29.79 -5.47 -18.37
CA VAL A 219 -29.10 -6.69 -18.86
C VAL A 219 -28.02 -6.31 -19.89
N ASP A 220 -28.38 -5.55 -20.92
CA ASP A 220 -27.44 -5.13 -21.97
C ASP A 220 -26.28 -4.29 -21.41
N LYS A 221 -26.54 -3.45 -20.40
CA LYS A 221 -25.51 -2.69 -19.69
C LYS A 221 -24.53 -3.62 -18.97
N VAL A 222 -25.03 -4.59 -18.19
CA VAL A 222 -24.18 -5.56 -17.47
C VAL A 222 -23.35 -6.39 -18.44
N ILE A 223 -23.95 -6.91 -19.51
CA ILE A 223 -23.21 -7.68 -20.52
C ILE A 223 -22.14 -6.83 -21.21
N ARG A 224 -22.42 -5.55 -21.48
CA ARG A 224 -21.42 -4.61 -22.02
C ARG A 224 -20.28 -4.37 -21.03
N MET A 225 -20.58 -4.18 -19.75
CA MET A 225 -19.58 -4.03 -18.70
C MET A 225 -18.70 -5.28 -18.58
N TYR A 226 -19.31 -6.46 -18.62
CA TYR A 226 -18.60 -7.74 -18.63
C TYR A 226 -17.64 -7.83 -19.81
N LYS A 227 -18.11 -7.60 -21.04
CA LYS A 227 -17.28 -7.65 -22.25
C LYS A 227 -16.14 -6.62 -22.23
N ARG A 228 -16.44 -5.36 -21.89
CA ARG A 228 -15.44 -4.27 -21.87
C ARG A 228 -14.32 -4.50 -20.86
N SER A 229 -14.59 -5.24 -19.78
CA SER A 229 -13.61 -5.53 -18.72
C SER A 229 -12.86 -6.86 -18.93
N GLU A 230 -13.05 -7.55 -20.05
CA GLU A 230 -12.42 -8.84 -20.34
C GLU A 230 -10.88 -8.79 -20.27
N HIS A 231 -10.28 -7.71 -20.76
CA HIS A 231 -8.83 -7.48 -20.69
C HIS A 231 -8.26 -7.32 -19.27
N LYS A 232 -9.13 -7.22 -18.25
CA LYS A 232 -8.74 -7.22 -16.82
C LYS A 232 -8.77 -8.61 -16.21
N ARG A 233 -9.47 -9.57 -16.83
CA ARG A 233 -9.57 -10.97 -16.39
C ARG A 233 -8.63 -11.92 -17.16
N LYS A 234 -8.07 -11.46 -18.27
CA LYS A 234 -7.05 -12.17 -19.04
C LYS A 234 -5.65 -11.67 -18.69
N GLY A 235 -4.66 -12.55 -18.82
CA GLY A 235 -3.25 -12.20 -18.77
C GLY A 235 -2.86 -11.23 -19.89
N ALA A 236 -1.65 -10.68 -19.82
CA ALA A 236 -1.13 -9.86 -20.91
C ALA A 236 -1.01 -10.70 -22.18
N GLU A 237 -1.51 -10.18 -23.30
CA GLU A 237 -1.36 -10.82 -24.60
C GLU A 237 0.10 -10.73 -25.07
N ILE A 238 0.59 -11.81 -25.66
CA ILE A 238 1.94 -11.87 -26.23
C ILE A 238 1.87 -11.25 -27.62
N CYS A 239 2.66 -10.20 -27.84
CA CYS A 239 2.90 -9.69 -29.18
C CYS A 239 3.95 -10.59 -29.84
N HIS A 240 3.53 -11.36 -30.84
CA HIS A 240 4.42 -12.17 -31.66
C HIS A 240 5.00 -11.28 -32.77
N ILE A 241 6.32 -11.10 -32.76
CA ILE A 241 7.08 -10.31 -33.74
C ILE A 241 7.80 -11.29 -34.66
#